data_AF-A0A538J997-F1
#
_entry.id   AF-A0A538J997-F1
#
_cell.length_a   1.000
_cell.length_b   1.000
_cell.length_c   1.000
_cell.angle_alpha   90.00
_cell.angle_beta   90.00
_cell.angle_gamma   90.00
#
_symmetry.space_group_name_H-M   'P 1'
#
loop_
_entity.id
_entity.type
_entity.pdbx_description
1 polymer ?
#
loop_
_entity_poly.entity_id
_entity_poly.type
_entity_poly.pdbx_seq_one_letter_code
_entity_poly.pdbx_strand_id
1 'polypeptide(L)'
;MRKSIIIILLTVAALALPIVDATAATRAATKKIVVSKRFTGSLASVQQWGSLQVTIVVRKTTTISGTKKKVTRRLTAVSVPTYPNHTNRSVYINRTALPILKAEALRAQSANVNMVSGATDSSDAFAQSLQSAILKAKQA
;
A
#
# COMPACT_ATOMS: atom_id res chain seq x y z
N MET A 1 -11.70 9.89 21.80
CA MET A 1 -10.50 9.03 21.76
C MET A 1 -9.54 9.54 20.69
N ARG A 2 -8.57 10.37 21.10
CA ARG A 2 -7.60 11.05 20.23
C ARG A 2 -6.47 10.06 19.91
N LYS A 3 -6.34 9.62 18.65
CA LYS A 3 -5.28 8.67 18.25
C LYS A 3 -3.99 9.45 18.02
N SER A 4 -3.12 9.43 19.02
CA SER A 4 -1.78 10.00 19.03
C SER A 4 -0.92 9.38 17.93
N ILE A 5 -0.43 10.22 17.01
CA ILE A 5 0.56 9.85 15.99
C ILE A 5 1.92 10.28 16.52
N ILE A 6 2.76 9.30 16.84
CA ILE A 6 4.12 9.47 17.36
C ILE A 6 4.98 10.12 16.27
N ILE A 7 5.42 11.35 16.53
CA ILE A 7 6.39 12.11 15.73
C ILE A 7 7.75 11.90 16.38
N ILE A 8 8.62 11.11 15.77
CA ILE A 8 10.02 10.97 16.19
C ILE A 8 10.80 12.13 15.54
N LEU A 9 11.05 13.18 16.33
CA LEU A 9 12.07 14.20 16.07
C LEU A 9 13.41 13.63 16.56
N LEU A 10 14.36 13.36 15.65
CA LEU A 10 15.74 13.07 16.03
C LEU A 10 16.54 14.37 15.92
N THR A 11 16.85 14.97 17.06
CA THR A 11 17.76 16.11 17.25
C THR A 11 19.20 15.60 17.37
N VAL A 12 20.13 16.15 16.58
CA VAL A 12 21.58 16.07 16.86
C VAL A 12 22.18 17.47 16.71
N ALA A 13 22.95 17.85 17.73
CA ALA A 13 23.50 19.17 18.04
C ALA A 13 24.73 19.56 17.19
N ALA A 14 24.97 20.88 17.12
CA ALA A 14 26.07 21.54 16.42
C ALA A 14 27.29 21.84 17.33
N LEU A 15 28.49 21.96 16.73
CA LEU A 15 29.64 22.69 17.30
C LEU A 15 30.55 23.29 16.18
N ALA A 16 30.65 24.63 16.18
CA ALA A 16 31.78 25.54 15.82
C ALA A 16 32.08 26.07 14.36
N LEU A 17 31.73 27.37 14.14
CA LEU A 17 32.44 28.59 13.57
C LEU A 17 32.91 28.68 12.07
N PRO A 18 33.25 29.89 11.48
CA PRO A 18 32.32 30.88 10.89
C PRO A 18 32.73 31.51 9.50
N ILE A 19 31.76 32.20 8.85
CA ILE A 19 31.82 33.23 7.75
C ILE A 19 32.49 32.94 6.38
N VAL A 20 31.67 32.75 5.34
CA VAL A 20 31.82 33.37 4.01
C VAL A 20 30.44 33.77 3.49
N ASP A 21 30.35 34.99 2.97
CA ASP A 21 29.15 35.61 2.40
C ASP A 21 28.74 34.89 1.11
N ALA A 22 27.54 34.31 1.09
CA ALA A 22 26.87 33.82 -0.11
C ALA A 22 25.35 33.92 0.08
N THR A 23 24.82 35.05 -0.37
CA THR A 23 23.52 35.20 -1.03
C THR A 23 22.69 33.92 -1.19
N ALA A 24 21.47 33.99 -0.67
CA ALA A 24 20.28 33.32 -1.22
C ALA A 24 20.36 31.80 -1.44
N ALA A 25 20.19 31.05 -0.37
CA ALA A 25 19.25 29.92 -0.41
C ALA A 25 18.74 29.65 1.01
N THR A 26 17.58 30.22 1.35
CA THR A 26 16.62 29.44 2.14
C THR A 26 16.41 28.16 1.33
N ARG A 27 17.19 27.12 1.61
CA ARG A 27 16.90 25.77 1.16
C ARG A 27 15.59 25.46 1.85
N ALA A 28 14.50 25.68 1.13
CA ALA A 28 13.15 25.38 1.57
C ALA A 28 13.19 23.95 2.12
N ALA A 29 13.16 23.83 3.44
CA ALA A 29 13.31 22.56 4.13
C ALA A 29 12.23 21.63 3.58
N THR A 30 12.65 20.64 2.81
CA THR A 30 11.74 19.76 2.09
C THR A 30 11.07 18.86 3.11
N LYS A 31 9.84 19.20 3.51
CA LYS A 31 9.08 18.41 4.48
C LYS A 31 8.60 17.13 3.78
N LYS A 32 9.11 15.98 4.23
CA LYS A 32 8.72 14.64 3.77
C LYS A 32 7.84 13.98 4.85
N ILE A 33 6.55 13.91 4.60
CA ILE A 33 5.57 13.30 5.50
C ILE A 33 5.26 11.91 4.98
N VAL A 34 5.49 10.88 5.80
CA VAL A 34 5.22 9.49 5.44
C VAL A 34 4.12 8.95 6.34
N VAL A 35 2.99 8.57 5.75
CA VAL A 35 1.84 8.01 6.47
C VAL A 35 1.52 6.65 5.89
N SER A 36 1.42 5.63 6.74
CA SER A 36 0.95 4.30 6.36
C SER A 36 -0.50 4.14 6.77
N LYS A 37 -1.37 3.75 5.83
CA LYS A 37 -2.79 3.51 6.10
C LYS A 37 -3.22 2.19 5.47
N ARG A 38 -4.09 1.48 6.18
CA ARG A 38 -4.71 0.24 5.72
C ARG A 38 -6.00 0.57 4.97
N PHE A 39 -6.20 -0.07 3.83
CA PHE A 39 -7.40 0.05 3.01
C PHE A 39 -7.95 -1.33 2.71
N THR A 40 -9.24 -1.51 2.95
CA THR A 40 -9.93 -2.78 2.70
C THR A 40 -10.73 -2.66 1.40
N GLY A 41 -10.49 -3.60 0.50
CA GLY A 41 -11.19 -3.75 -0.77
C GLY A 41 -12.65 -4.14 -0.59
N SER A 42 -13.41 -4.10 -1.68
CA SER A 42 -14.76 -4.66 -1.69
C SER A 42 -14.69 -6.18 -1.58
N LEU A 43 -15.77 -6.80 -1.10
CA LEU A 43 -15.95 -8.25 -1.24
C LEU A 43 -16.15 -8.55 -2.73
N ALA A 44 -15.28 -9.39 -3.28
CA ALA A 44 -15.40 -9.87 -4.65
C ALA A 44 -15.92 -11.31 -4.63
N SER A 45 -16.86 -11.62 -5.50
CA SER A 45 -17.45 -12.95 -5.60
C SER A 45 -16.57 -13.86 -6.43
N VAL A 46 -16.11 -14.96 -5.83
CA VAL A 46 -15.37 -16.04 -6.49
C VAL A 46 -16.38 -17.03 -7.09
N GLN A 47 -17.27 -16.56 -7.96
CA GLN A 47 -18.33 -17.36 -8.58
C GLN A 47 -19.01 -18.34 -7.59
N GLN A 48 -18.96 -19.65 -7.87
CA GLN A 48 -19.54 -20.73 -7.07
C GLN A 48 -18.75 -21.09 -5.79
N TRP A 49 -17.60 -20.46 -5.59
CA TRP A 49 -16.65 -20.79 -4.53
C TRP A 49 -16.77 -19.86 -3.32
N GLY A 50 -17.57 -18.79 -3.38
CA GLY A 50 -17.82 -17.90 -2.25
C GLY A 50 -17.25 -16.49 -2.46
N SER A 51 -16.78 -15.83 -1.39
CA SER A 51 -16.28 -14.45 -1.47
C SER A 51 -14.80 -14.35 -1.08
N LEU A 52 -14.11 -13.37 -1.65
CA LEU A 52 -12.72 -13.05 -1.39
C LEU A 52 -12.58 -11.54 -1.11
N GLN A 53 -11.84 -11.21 -0.07
CA GLN A 53 -11.57 -9.82 0.30
C GLN A 53 -10.08 -9.58 0.47
N VAL A 54 -9.58 -8.52 -0.16
CA VAL A 54 -8.19 -8.09 -0.07
C VAL A 54 -8.09 -6.84 0.81
N THR A 55 -7.10 -6.85 1.69
CA THR A 55 -6.71 -5.70 2.51
C THR A 55 -5.29 -5.31 2.17
N ILE A 56 -5.08 -4.05 1.82
CA ILE A 56 -3.76 -3.52 1.49
C ILE A 56 -3.27 -2.51 2.53
N VAL A 57 -1.96 -2.37 2.62
CA VAL A 57 -1.30 -1.30 3.37
C VAL A 57 -0.55 -0.41 2.39
N VAL A 58 -0.95 0.85 2.32
CA VAL A 58 -0.37 1.85 1.43
C VAL A 58 0.41 2.87 2.24
N ARG A 59 1.66 3.09 1.84
CA ARG A 59 2.53 4.16 2.33
C ARG A 59 2.37 5.37 1.40
N LYS A 60 1.79 6.44 1.93
CA LYS A 60 1.66 7.75 1.28
C LYS A 60 2.83 8.63 1.72
N THR A 61 3.67 9.01 0.77
CA THR A 61 4.78 9.95 0.97
C THR A 61 4.40 11.26 0.32
N THR A 62 4.25 12.32 1.12
CA THR A 62 4.03 13.68 0.64
C THR A 62 5.31 14.46 0.82
N THR A 63 5.89 14.90 -0.29
CA THR A 63 7.07 15.76 -0.31
C THR A 63 6.60 17.15 -0.68
N ILE A 64 6.83 18.11 0.21
CA ILE A 64 6.56 19.53 -0.02
C ILE A 64 7.90 20.20 -0.26
N SER A 65 8.10 20.75 -1.45
CA SER A 65 9.29 21.49 -1.83
C SER A 65 8.85 22.88 -2.31
N GLY A 66 8.96 23.87 -1.41
CA GLY A 66 8.40 25.20 -1.64
C GLY A 66 6.89 25.13 -1.93
N THR A 67 6.47 25.62 -3.09
CA THR A 67 5.06 25.63 -3.56
C THR A 67 4.63 24.31 -4.22
N LYS A 68 5.56 23.40 -4.53
CA LYS A 68 5.26 22.13 -5.23
C LYS A 68 5.00 21.01 -4.22
N LYS A 69 3.84 20.36 -4.35
CA LYS A 69 3.45 19.18 -3.56
C LYS A 69 3.50 17.93 -4.42
N LYS A 70 4.39 16.99 -4.09
CA LYS A 70 4.47 15.67 -4.72
C LYS A 70 3.91 14.61 -3.77
N VAL A 71 2.92 13.84 -4.21
CA VAL A 71 2.37 12.71 -3.45
C VAL A 71 2.71 11.41 -4.17
N THR A 72 3.44 10.53 -3.51
CA THR A 72 3.75 9.18 -4.01
C THR A 72 3.09 8.16 -3.10
N ARG A 73 2.40 7.18 -3.69
CA ARG A 73 1.76 6.08 -2.98
C ARG A 73 2.49 4.79 -3.35
N ARG A 74 2.81 3.97 -2.35
CA ARG A 74 3.41 2.65 -2.55
C ARG A 74 2.67 1.60 -1.73
N LEU A 75 2.38 0.47 -2.35
CA LEU A 75 1.86 -0.72 -1.68
C LEU A 75 3.00 -1.35 -0.89
N THR A 76 2.78 -1.59 0.41
CA THR A 76 3.79 -2.14 1.32
C THR A 76 3.45 -3.53 1.82
N ALA A 77 2.16 -3.84 1.94
CA ALA A 77 1.70 -5.16 2.32
C ALA A 77 0.34 -5.44 1.69
N VAL A 78 0.07 -6.72 1.41
CA VAL A 78 -1.20 -7.23 0.91
C VAL A 78 -1.59 -8.44 1.75
N SER A 79 -2.80 -8.43 2.28
CA SER A 79 -3.39 -9.50 3.07
C SER A 79 -4.75 -9.88 2.49
N VAL A 80 -5.13 -11.14 2.64
CA VAL A 80 -6.40 -11.69 2.15
C VAL A 80 -7.10 -12.32 3.35
N PRO A 81 -7.80 -11.51 4.18
CA PRO A 81 -8.47 -12.00 5.38
C PRO A 81 -9.61 -12.98 5.08
N THR A 82 -10.29 -12.79 3.95
CA THR A 82 -11.43 -13.63 3.53
C THR A 82 -11.07 -14.29 2.21
N TYR A 83 -11.12 -15.61 2.16
CA TYR A 83 -10.89 -16.41 0.97
C TYR A 83 -11.81 -17.62 0.95
N PRO A 84 -12.13 -18.16 -0.23
CA PRO A 84 -13.05 -19.30 -0.35
C PRO A 84 -12.40 -20.59 0.20
N ASN A 85 -13.04 -21.19 1.20
CA ASN A 85 -12.57 -22.37 1.92
C ASN A 85 -13.64 -23.48 2.06
N HIS A 86 -14.70 -23.44 1.25
CA HIS A 86 -15.84 -24.37 1.27
C HIS A 86 -15.46 -25.82 0.90
N THR A 87 -14.38 -26.04 0.13
CA THR A 87 -13.87 -27.39 -0.21
C THR A 87 -12.39 -27.52 0.08
N ASN A 88 -11.94 -28.75 0.39
CA ASN A 88 -10.53 -29.08 0.56
C ASN A 88 -9.69 -28.70 -0.67
N ARG A 89 -10.25 -28.85 -1.88
CA ARG A 89 -9.61 -28.45 -3.13
C ARG A 89 -9.37 -26.95 -3.20
N SER A 90 -10.37 -26.13 -2.84
CA SER A 90 -10.23 -24.67 -2.83
C SER A 90 -9.20 -24.19 -1.81
N VAL A 91 -9.16 -24.81 -0.62
CA VAL A 91 -8.11 -24.52 0.38
C VAL A 91 -6.73 -24.86 -0.18
N TYR A 92 -6.58 -26.02 -0.83
CA TYR A 92 -5.31 -26.43 -1.44
C TYR A 92 -4.84 -25.45 -2.52
N ILE A 93 -5.73 -25.05 -3.44
CA ILE A 93 -5.43 -24.10 -4.52
C ILE A 93 -5.06 -22.73 -3.95
N ASN A 94 -5.83 -22.22 -2.99
CA ASN A 94 -5.57 -20.91 -2.40
C ASN A 94 -4.26 -20.88 -1.60
N ARG A 95 -3.86 -21.99 -0.97
CA ARG A 95 -2.61 -22.07 -0.22
C ARG A 95 -1.38 -21.81 -1.11
N THR A 96 -1.41 -22.23 -2.37
CA THR A 96 -0.33 -21.96 -3.34
C THR A 96 -0.56 -20.67 -4.12
N ALA A 97 -1.80 -20.34 -4.49
CA ALA A 97 -2.11 -19.17 -5.32
C ALA A 97 -2.01 -17.83 -4.56
N LEU A 98 -2.52 -17.73 -3.33
CA LEU A 98 -2.53 -16.49 -2.56
C LEU A 98 -1.13 -15.88 -2.32
N PRO A 99 -0.08 -16.63 -1.95
CA PRO A 99 1.25 -16.03 -1.79
C PRO A 99 1.82 -15.52 -3.12
N ILE A 100 1.57 -16.22 -4.23
CA ILE A 100 2.00 -15.80 -5.57
C ILE A 100 1.29 -14.49 -5.96
N LEU A 101 -0.04 -14.43 -5.81
CA LEU A 101 -0.83 -13.22 -6.07
C LEU A 101 -0.40 -12.03 -5.20
N LYS A 102 -0.07 -12.26 -3.93
CA LYS A 102 0.44 -11.22 -3.02
C LYS A 102 1.78 -10.67 -3.49
N ALA A 103 2.73 -11.54 -3.85
CA ALA A 103 4.01 -11.14 -4.38
C ALA A 103 3.86 -10.35 -5.69
N GLU A 104 2.97 -10.82 -6.58
CA GLU A 104 2.70 -10.13 -7.84
C GLU A 104 2.08 -8.75 -7.62
N ALA A 105 1.10 -8.63 -6.72
CA ALA A 105 0.48 -7.35 -6.37
C ALA A 105 1.50 -6.35 -5.80
N LEU A 106 2.42 -6.82 -4.95
CA LEU A 106 3.49 -5.99 -4.40
C LEU A 106 4.49 -5.57 -5.48
N ARG A 107 4.78 -6.43 -6.46
CA ARG A 107 5.66 -6.11 -7.57
C ARG A 107 5.02 -5.16 -8.58
N ALA A 108 3.81 -5.46 -9.02
CA ALA A 108 3.06 -4.68 -10.00
C ALA A 108 2.61 -3.32 -9.47
N GLN A 109 2.44 -3.17 -8.15
CA GLN A 109 1.93 -1.96 -7.50
C GLN A 109 0.58 -1.49 -8.08
N SER A 110 -0.16 -2.42 -8.71
CA SER A 110 -1.42 -2.18 -9.40
C SER A 110 -2.34 -3.38 -9.25
N ALA A 111 -3.60 -3.25 -9.65
CA ALA A 111 -4.52 -4.38 -9.67
C ALA A 111 -4.37 -5.29 -10.89
N ASN A 112 -3.57 -4.88 -11.88
CA ASN A 112 -3.20 -5.74 -12.99
C ASN A 112 -2.14 -6.73 -12.50
N VAL A 113 -2.60 -7.88 -12.04
CA VAL A 113 -1.77 -8.98 -11.59
C VAL A 113 -1.95 -10.17 -12.53
N ASN A 114 -0.89 -10.94 -12.72
CA ASN A 114 -0.96 -12.16 -13.50
C ASN A 114 -1.83 -13.19 -12.77
N MET A 115 -2.72 -13.84 -13.51
CA MET A 115 -3.57 -14.90 -12.97
C MET A 115 -2.74 -16.15 -12.72
N VAL A 116 -3.11 -16.92 -11.69
CA VAL A 116 -2.46 -18.19 -11.37
C VAL A 116 -3.27 -19.33 -11.98
N SER A 117 -2.60 -20.20 -12.74
CA SER A 117 -3.21 -21.39 -13.35
C SER A 117 -3.86 -22.28 -12.28
N GLY A 118 -5.15 -22.61 -12.49
CA GLY A 118 -5.95 -23.38 -11.53
C GLY A 118 -6.62 -22.53 -10.43
N ALA A 119 -6.36 -21.23 -10.38
CA ALA A 119 -6.97 -20.28 -9.45
C ALA A 119 -7.55 -19.06 -10.18
N THR A 120 -8.04 -19.22 -11.41
CA THR A 120 -8.54 -18.12 -12.25
C THR A 120 -9.62 -17.31 -11.54
N ASP A 121 -10.65 -17.96 -11.01
CA ASP A 121 -11.77 -17.28 -10.32
C ASP A 121 -11.29 -16.49 -9.09
N SER A 122 -10.37 -17.08 -8.32
CA SER A 122 -9.82 -16.42 -7.12
C SER A 122 -8.87 -15.29 -7.50
N SER A 123 -8.15 -15.41 -8.62
CA SER A 123 -7.25 -14.38 -9.15
C SER A 123 -8.04 -13.17 -9.65
N ASP A 124 -9.14 -13.40 -10.36
CA ASP A 124 -10.03 -12.33 -10.84
C ASP A 124 -10.69 -11.59 -9.67
N ALA A 125 -11.28 -12.33 -8.73
CA ALA A 125 -11.85 -11.74 -7.52
C ALA A 125 -10.80 -10.97 -6.68
N PHE A 126 -9.59 -11.50 -6.58
CA PHE A 126 -8.47 -10.83 -5.93
C PHE A 126 -8.12 -9.52 -6.64
N ALA A 127 -8.02 -9.52 -7.97
CA ALA A 127 -7.75 -8.32 -8.76
C ALA A 127 -8.85 -7.25 -8.58
N GLN A 128 -10.13 -7.66 -8.60
CA GLN A 128 -11.26 -6.74 -8.38
C GLN A 128 -11.26 -6.12 -6.98
N SER A 129 -11.03 -6.92 -5.94
CA SER A 129 -10.94 -6.45 -4.55
C SER A 129 -9.73 -5.55 -4.34
N LEU A 130 -8.58 -5.91 -4.92
CA LEU A 130 -7.34 -5.14 -4.92
C LEU A 130 -7.53 -3.79 -5.63
N GLN A 131 -8.16 -3.77 -6.81
CA GLN A 131 -8.48 -2.55 -7.54
C GLN A 131 -9.33 -1.62 -6.69
N SER A 132 -10.39 -2.14 -6.06
CA SER A 132 -11.23 -1.38 -5.16
C SER A 132 -10.43 -0.79 -3.99
N ALA A 133 -9.52 -1.56 -3.41
CA ALA A 133 -8.68 -1.10 -2.30
C ALA A 133 -7.70 0.02 -2.75
N ILE A 134 -7.10 -0.12 -3.94
CA ILE A 134 -6.21 0.88 -4.52
C ILE A 134 -6.98 2.17 -4.85
N LEU A 135 -8.19 2.06 -5.42
CA LEU A 135 -9.05 3.22 -5.69
C LEU A 135 -9.39 3.98 -4.41
N LYS A 136 -9.80 3.27 -3.34
CA LYS A 136 -10.02 3.89 -2.02
C LYS A 136 -8.75 4.58 -1.49
N ALA A 137 -7.57 3.99 -1.69
CA ALA A 137 -6.31 4.59 -1.28
C ALA A 137 -5.93 5.84 -2.12
N LYS A 138 -6.38 5.93 -3.37
CA LYS A 138 -6.19 7.10 -4.24
C LYS A 138 -7.13 8.24 -3.84
N GLN A 139 -8.36 7.92 -3.43
CA GLN A 139 -9.37 8.88 -2.97
C GLN A 139 -9.10 9.44 -1.56
N ALA A 140 -8.20 8.81 -0.78
CA ALA A 140 -7.75 9.26 0.54
C ALA A 140 -6.44 10.09 0.52
#